data_AF-A0A5F8GCK1-F1
#
_entry.id   AF-A0A5F8GCK1-F1
#
_cell.length_a   1.000
_cell.length_b   1.000
_cell.length_c   1.000
_cell.angle_alpha   90.00
_cell.angle_beta   90.00
_cell.angle_gamma   90.00
#
_symmetry.space_group_name_H-M   'P 1'
#
loop_
_entity.id
_entity.type
_entity.pdbx_description
1 polymer ?
#
loop_
_entity_poly.entity_id
_entity_poly.type
_entity_poly.pdbx_seq_one_letter_code
_entity_poly.pdbx_strand_id
1 'polypeptide(L)'
;MIMEKGISSAEGLPSKSSQVMAVKVTAKEHETKLPHKEKRVGFVLVHAGAGYHSESKAKEYKHVCKRACQKAIEQLQAGALATDAVTAALVELEDSPFTNAGTGSNLNLLGEIECDASIMDGKSLNFGAVGALSGIKNPVSVANRLLCEGQKGKLSAGRIPPCFLVGEGAYRWAVDHGIPSCSPGVMTTRFSLAAFKRNKRKLELAERVETDLIQLKKRRQSSEKENDSGTLDTVGAVVVDQEGNVAAAVSSGGLALKHPGRVGQAALYGCGCWAENTGVQNPYSTAVSTSGCGEHLVRTILARECSHALQAEDAHQALLETMQNKFISSPFLASEEGVLGGVIVLRSCRCSAEPDASQDKQTLLDDETEAHRCNLPMATQHQSHNSDPNIVSLLMMLVLFQWNFYGVIQLRACVLDICLLRMAKPRIFFP
;
A
#
# COMPACT_ATOMS: atom_id res chain seq x y z
N MET A 1 20.93 -72.03 25.09
CA MET A 1 19.93 -72.18 26.17
C MET A 1 18.56 -72.09 25.50
N ILE A 2 17.97 -73.23 25.09
CA ILE A 2 16.98 -74.04 25.85
C ILE A 2 15.73 -73.17 26.13
N MET A 3 14.72 -73.22 25.25
CA MET A 3 13.50 -74.08 25.27
C MET A 3 12.47 -73.71 26.34
N GLU A 4 11.21 -73.54 25.90
CA GLU A 4 9.96 -74.22 26.32
C GLU A 4 8.72 -73.38 25.94
N LYS A 5 7.51 -73.86 25.56
CA LYS A 5 6.93 -75.15 25.08
C LYS A 5 5.42 -74.94 24.85
N GLY A 6 4.80 -75.78 24.01
CA GLY A 6 3.35 -76.16 23.99
C GLY A 6 2.63 -75.82 22.67
N ILE A 7 2.37 -76.71 21.68
CA ILE A 7 1.63 -78.02 21.58
C ILE A 7 0.12 -77.83 21.85
N SER A 8 -0.83 -78.02 20.91
CA SER A 8 -1.35 -79.28 20.28
C SER A 8 -2.31 -78.97 19.08
N SER A 9 -2.22 -79.58 17.87
CA SER A 9 -2.93 -80.81 17.32
C SER A 9 -4.47 -80.80 17.42
N ALA A 10 -5.33 -81.22 16.46
CA ALA A 10 -5.30 -81.89 15.14
C ALA A 10 -6.75 -81.76 14.50
N GLU A 11 -6.97 -81.70 13.18
CA GLU A 11 -7.41 -82.79 12.24
C GLU A 11 -8.78 -82.50 11.57
N GLY A 12 -8.95 -82.82 10.27
CA GLY A 12 -10.26 -83.12 9.62
C GLY A 12 -10.64 -82.38 8.32
N LEU A 13 -10.47 -83.03 7.15
CA LEU A 13 -11.02 -82.71 5.80
C LEU A 13 -12.54 -83.09 5.70
N PRO A 14 -13.36 -82.72 4.66
CA PRO A 14 -13.02 -82.77 3.22
C PRO A 14 -13.67 -81.78 2.22
N SER A 15 -13.03 -81.71 1.03
CA SER A 15 -13.56 -81.60 -0.35
C SER A 15 -14.70 -80.62 -0.71
N LYS A 16 -14.44 -79.75 -1.69
CA LYS A 16 -14.99 -79.88 -3.06
C LYS A 16 -14.30 -78.92 -4.04
N SER A 17 -13.88 -79.49 -5.16
CA SER A 17 -13.31 -78.80 -6.32
C SER A 17 -14.39 -78.06 -7.10
N SER A 18 -14.10 -76.83 -7.53
CA SER A 18 -14.66 -76.24 -8.75
C SER A 18 -13.59 -75.38 -9.40
N GLN A 19 -13.12 -75.83 -10.56
CA GLN A 19 -12.23 -75.08 -11.44
C GLN A 19 -12.90 -73.78 -11.89
N VAL A 20 -12.23 -72.64 -11.76
CA VAL A 20 -12.54 -71.44 -12.55
C VAL A 20 -11.23 -70.81 -13.02
N MET A 21 -11.14 -70.66 -14.34
CA MET A 21 -10.04 -70.03 -15.06
C MET A 21 -9.71 -68.63 -14.53
N ALA A 22 -8.43 -68.35 -14.31
CA ALA A 22 -7.94 -67.01 -14.02
C ALA A 22 -8.02 -66.15 -15.29
N VAL A 23 -9.08 -65.33 -15.38
CA VAL A 23 -9.18 -64.23 -16.35
C VAL A 23 -8.47 -63.02 -15.78
N LYS A 24 -7.49 -62.50 -16.52
CA LYS A 24 -6.82 -61.23 -16.26
C LYS A 24 -7.85 -60.10 -16.17
N VAL A 25 -7.98 -59.48 -15.00
CA VAL A 25 -8.64 -58.18 -14.85
C VAL A 25 -7.56 -57.16 -14.52
N THR A 26 -7.25 -56.30 -15.49
CA THR A 26 -6.48 -55.09 -15.31
C THR A 26 -7.25 -54.13 -14.41
N ALA A 27 -6.82 -53.97 -13.17
CA ALA A 27 -7.26 -52.87 -12.32
C ALA A 27 -6.63 -51.58 -12.85
N LYS A 28 -7.45 -50.68 -13.40
CA LYS A 28 -7.06 -49.28 -13.59
C LYS A 28 -6.87 -48.66 -12.21
N GLU A 29 -5.66 -48.21 -11.92
CA GLU A 29 -5.39 -47.34 -10.78
C GLU A 29 -6.26 -46.09 -10.90
N HIS A 30 -7.10 -45.88 -9.89
CA HIS A 30 -7.86 -44.66 -9.74
C HIS A 30 -6.92 -43.60 -9.17
N GLU A 31 -6.25 -42.84 -10.05
CA GLU A 31 -5.59 -41.59 -9.67
C GLU A 31 -6.64 -40.68 -9.03
N THR A 32 -6.56 -40.56 -7.71
CA THR A 32 -7.35 -39.60 -6.95
C THR A 32 -6.77 -38.23 -7.27
N LYS A 33 -7.39 -37.51 -8.22
CA LYS A 33 -7.09 -36.11 -8.49
C LYS A 33 -7.21 -35.33 -7.18
N LEU A 34 -6.08 -34.81 -6.71
CA LEU A 34 -6.02 -33.78 -5.68
C LEU A 34 -7.03 -32.68 -6.04
N PRO A 35 -7.82 -32.15 -5.10
CA PRO A 35 -8.76 -31.08 -5.40
C PRO A 35 -7.97 -29.91 -5.97
N HIS A 36 -8.36 -29.43 -7.15
CA HIS A 36 -7.84 -28.20 -7.70
C HIS A 36 -8.03 -27.10 -6.65
N LYS A 37 -6.93 -26.62 -6.06
CA LYS A 37 -6.94 -25.44 -5.18
C LYS A 37 -7.52 -24.30 -6.02
N GLU A 38 -8.77 -23.91 -5.80
CA GLU A 38 -9.33 -22.70 -6.38
C GLU A 38 -8.36 -21.56 -6.06
N LYS A 39 -7.84 -20.92 -7.10
CA LYS A 39 -6.85 -19.86 -6.96
C LYS A 39 -7.57 -18.64 -6.39
N ARG A 40 -7.26 -18.32 -5.13
CA ARG A 40 -7.75 -17.14 -4.42
C ARG A 40 -7.42 -15.87 -5.21
N VAL A 41 -8.43 -15.04 -5.44
CA VAL A 41 -8.35 -13.82 -6.27
C VAL A 41 -8.16 -12.62 -5.36
N GLY A 42 -7.31 -11.68 -5.75
CA GLY A 42 -7.13 -10.43 -5.02
C GLY A 42 -6.35 -9.42 -5.87
N PHE A 43 -6.37 -8.17 -5.44
CA PHE A 43 -5.75 -7.07 -6.17
C PHE A 43 -4.97 -6.17 -5.24
N VAL A 44 -3.86 -5.63 -5.77
CA VAL A 44 -3.00 -4.68 -5.08
C VAL A 44 -2.62 -3.55 -6.03
N LEU A 45 -2.58 -2.33 -5.49
CA LEU A 45 -1.99 -1.15 -6.10
C LEU A 45 -0.98 -0.55 -5.13
N VAL A 46 0.19 -0.15 -5.64
CA VAL A 46 1.27 0.47 -4.86
C VAL A 46 1.76 1.76 -5.49
N HIS A 47 2.36 2.64 -4.68
CA HIS A 47 3.14 3.79 -5.13
C HIS A 47 4.50 3.87 -4.42
N ALA A 48 5.48 4.48 -5.10
CA ALA A 48 6.81 4.77 -4.54
C ALA A 48 7.15 6.27 -4.43
N GLY A 49 6.14 7.14 -4.48
CA GLY A 49 6.27 8.57 -4.20
C GLY A 49 5.60 9.44 -5.25
N ALA A 50 4.95 10.53 -4.85
CA ALA A 50 4.51 11.61 -5.73
C ALA A 50 5.50 12.77 -5.63
N GLY A 51 6.26 13.00 -6.71
CA GLY A 51 7.33 13.97 -6.71
C GLY A 51 8.18 13.86 -7.96
N TYR A 52 9.31 14.57 -8.00
CA TYR A 52 10.22 14.50 -9.12
C TYR A 52 10.99 13.17 -9.11
N HIS A 53 10.67 12.28 -10.05
CA HIS A 53 11.40 11.04 -10.28
C HIS A 53 12.44 11.26 -11.39
N SER A 54 13.72 11.23 -11.03
CA SER A 54 14.79 11.27 -12.03
C SER A 54 14.68 10.07 -12.97
N GLU A 55 14.79 10.29 -14.29
CA GLU A 55 14.73 9.21 -15.29
C GLU A 55 15.75 8.09 -15.02
N SER A 56 16.92 8.44 -14.48
CA SER A 56 17.99 7.50 -14.11
C SER A 56 17.57 6.50 -13.03
N LYS A 57 16.66 6.88 -12.12
CA LYS A 57 16.15 6.02 -11.04
C LYS A 57 14.80 5.39 -11.36
N ALA A 58 14.16 5.75 -12.47
CA ALA A 58 12.84 5.25 -12.81
C ALA A 58 12.77 3.71 -12.88
N LYS A 59 13.85 3.05 -13.33
CA LYS A 59 13.92 1.58 -13.35
C LYS A 59 13.89 0.96 -11.95
N GLU A 60 14.56 1.58 -10.99
CA GLU A 60 14.62 1.10 -9.60
C GLU A 60 13.26 1.24 -8.90
N TYR A 61 12.59 2.39 -9.06
CA TYR A 61 11.24 2.59 -8.53
C TYR A 61 10.23 1.60 -9.12
N LYS A 62 10.32 1.32 -10.43
CA LYS A 62 9.49 0.30 -11.08
C LYS A 62 9.79 -1.10 -10.55
N HIS A 63 11.07 -1.42 -10.35
CA HIS A 63 11.46 -2.73 -9.84
C HIS A 63 10.92 -2.97 -8.43
N VAL A 64 11.05 -2.00 -7.52
CA VAL A 64 10.52 -2.14 -6.16
C VAL A 64 8.99 -2.22 -6.16
N CYS A 65 8.28 -1.39 -6.94
CA CYS A 65 6.82 -1.49 -7.05
C CYS A 65 6.38 -2.88 -7.54
N LYS A 66 7.11 -3.47 -8.52
CA LYS A 66 6.84 -4.83 -9.00
C LYS A 66 7.00 -5.86 -7.90
N ARG A 67 8.09 -5.80 -7.13
CA ARG A 67 8.30 -6.73 -6.01
C ARG A 67 7.24 -6.55 -4.93
N ALA A 68 6.85 -5.31 -4.62
CA ALA A 68 5.83 -5.00 -3.63
C ALA A 68 4.47 -5.58 -4.02
N CYS A 69 4.04 -5.42 -5.28
CA CYS A 69 2.84 -6.09 -5.79
C CYS A 69 2.94 -7.61 -5.65
N GLN A 70 4.07 -8.20 -6.05
CA GLN A 70 4.29 -9.64 -5.98
C GLN A 70 4.20 -10.16 -4.54
N LYS A 71 4.76 -9.43 -3.56
CA LYS A 71 4.70 -9.78 -2.13
C LYS A 71 3.28 -9.75 -1.58
N ALA A 72 2.49 -8.72 -1.92
CA ALA A 72 1.08 -8.68 -1.53
C ALA A 72 0.27 -9.82 -2.15
N ILE A 73 0.48 -10.12 -3.44
CA ILE A 73 -0.22 -11.23 -4.11
C ILE A 73 0.16 -12.58 -3.51
N GLU A 74 1.44 -12.81 -3.17
CA GLU A 74 1.88 -14.01 -2.46
C GLU A 74 1.11 -14.21 -1.14
N GLN A 75 0.91 -13.15 -0.35
CA GLN A 75 0.14 -13.20 0.89
C GLN A 75 -1.34 -13.52 0.65
N LEU A 76 -1.96 -12.86 -0.32
CA LEU A 76 -3.37 -13.11 -0.67
C LEU A 76 -3.59 -14.56 -1.14
N GLN A 77 -2.66 -15.09 -1.96
CA GLN A 77 -2.71 -16.47 -2.43
C GLN A 77 -2.49 -17.48 -1.30
N ALA A 78 -1.66 -17.13 -0.30
CA ALA A 78 -1.49 -17.92 0.91
C ALA A 78 -2.71 -17.87 1.84
N GLY A 79 -3.66 -16.96 1.58
CA GLY A 79 -4.86 -16.80 2.39
C GLY A 79 -4.68 -15.91 3.62
N ALA A 80 -3.66 -15.06 3.60
CA ALA A 80 -3.43 -14.07 4.64
C ALA A 80 -4.50 -12.96 4.59
N LEU A 81 -4.57 -12.17 5.66
CA LEU A 81 -5.47 -11.02 5.75
C LEU A 81 -5.05 -9.91 4.79
N ALA A 82 -5.99 -9.06 4.37
CA ALA A 82 -5.70 -7.89 3.55
C ALA A 82 -4.66 -6.96 4.23
N THR A 83 -4.68 -6.84 5.56
CA THR A 83 -3.69 -6.11 6.36
C THR A 83 -2.29 -6.70 6.27
N ASP A 84 -2.16 -8.03 6.25
CA ASP A 84 -0.86 -8.69 6.12
C ASP A 84 -0.32 -8.56 4.69
N ALA A 85 -1.20 -8.63 3.70
CA ALA A 85 -0.85 -8.41 2.30
C ALA A 85 -0.35 -6.98 2.03
N VAL A 86 -1.06 -5.96 2.53
CA VAL A 86 -0.64 -4.56 2.38
C VAL A 86 0.64 -4.29 3.17
N THR A 87 0.79 -4.89 4.36
CA THR A 87 2.03 -4.81 5.16
C THR A 87 3.21 -5.41 4.40
N ALA A 88 3.04 -6.57 3.75
CA ALA A 88 4.11 -7.20 2.96
C ALA A 88 4.55 -6.35 1.76
N ALA A 89 3.63 -5.65 1.10
CA ALA A 89 3.99 -4.68 0.06
C ALA A 89 4.79 -3.51 0.62
N LEU A 90 4.38 -2.95 1.77
CA LEU A 90 5.06 -1.82 2.39
C LEU A 90 6.44 -2.19 2.92
N VAL A 91 6.63 -3.37 3.51
CA VAL A 91 7.95 -3.86 3.94
C VAL A 91 8.92 -3.91 2.76
N GLU A 92 8.43 -4.40 1.61
CA GLU A 92 9.21 -4.48 0.38
C GLU A 92 9.59 -3.09 -0.17
N LEU A 93 8.68 -2.12 -0.03
CA LEU A 93 8.94 -0.72 -0.38
C LEU A 93 9.94 -0.08 0.59
N GLU A 94 9.75 -0.21 1.90
CA GLU A 94 10.62 0.35 2.97
C GLU A 94 12.03 -0.24 2.97
N ASP A 95 12.20 -1.47 2.49
CA ASP A 95 13.51 -2.10 2.38
C ASP A 95 14.34 -1.57 1.20
N SER A 96 13.72 -0.85 0.27
CA SER A 96 14.42 -0.27 -0.88
C SER A 96 15.23 0.97 -0.49
N PRO A 97 16.54 1.02 -0.78
CA PRO A 97 17.37 2.18 -0.43
C PRO A 97 17.06 3.45 -1.26
N PHE A 98 16.13 3.36 -2.22
CA PHE A 98 15.76 4.45 -3.14
C PHE A 98 14.48 5.18 -2.72
N THR A 99 13.72 4.62 -1.79
CA THR A 99 12.48 5.20 -1.30
C THR A 99 12.73 6.02 -0.03
N ASN A 100 11.97 7.09 0.14
CA ASN A 100 11.98 7.87 1.37
C ASN A 100 11.01 7.27 2.40
N ALA A 101 11.29 6.03 2.82
CA ALA A 101 10.57 5.31 3.86
C ALA A 101 11.42 4.14 4.34
N GLY A 102 11.43 3.86 5.65
CA GLY A 102 12.29 2.82 6.22
C GLY A 102 13.77 3.06 5.89
N THR A 103 14.39 2.11 5.20
CA THR A 103 15.78 2.20 4.74
C THR A 103 15.90 3.24 3.63
N GLY A 104 16.87 4.16 3.74
CA GLY A 104 17.04 5.24 2.75
C GLY A 104 16.16 6.47 3.00
N SER A 105 15.39 6.48 4.09
CA SER A 105 14.67 7.67 4.56
C SER A 105 15.56 8.91 4.63
N ASN A 106 14.93 10.06 4.41
CA ASN A 106 15.54 11.36 4.59
C ASN A 106 16.03 11.56 6.03
N LEU A 107 17.18 12.22 6.16
CA LEU A 107 17.73 12.59 7.46
C LEU A 107 17.11 13.93 7.91
N ASN A 108 16.77 14.01 9.19
CA ASN A 108 16.29 15.22 9.87
C ASN A 108 17.45 16.22 10.07
N LEU A 109 17.17 17.37 10.71
CA LEU A 109 18.17 18.44 10.91
C LEU A 109 19.42 17.98 11.69
N LEU A 110 19.28 16.96 12.54
CA LEU A 110 20.37 16.37 13.33
C LEU A 110 21.14 15.27 12.57
N GLY A 111 20.69 14.91 11.37
CA GLY A 111 21.28 13.80 10.61
C GLY A 111 20.76 12.43 11.02
N GLU A 112 19.58 12.37 11.64
CA GLU A 112 18.95 11.14 12.13
C GLU A 112 17.72 10.78 11.28
N ILE A 113 17.34 9.50 11.28
CA ILE A 113 16.14 9.02 10.59
C ILE A 113 14.99 8.94 11.59
N GLU A 114 13.86 9.53 11.22
CA GLU A 114 12.60 9.47 11.94
C GLU A 114 11.47 9.18 10.95
N CYS A 115 10.83 8.04 11.08
CA CYS A 115 9.82 7.57 10.15
C CYS A 115 8.40 7.74 10.70
N ASP A 116 7.46 7.92 9.77
CA ASP A 116 6.03 7.98 10.00
C ASP A 116 5.35 6.89 9.16
N ALA A 117 4.48 6.09 9.76
CA ALA A 117 3.74 5.05 9.04
C ALA A 117 2.39 4.76 9.68
N SER A 118 1.43 4.34 8.86
CA SER A 118 0.10 3.94 9.33
C SER A 118 -0.53 2.90 8.41
N ILE A 119 -1.51 2.18 8.98
CA ILE A 119 -2.29 1.14 8.32
C ILE A 119 -3.73 1.15 8.85
N MET A 120 -4.68 0.85 7.98
CA MET A 120 -6.10 0.73 8.31
C MET A 120 -6.70 -0.53 7.69
N ASP A 121 -7.56 -1.20 8.46
CA ASP A 121 -8.34 -2.35 8.03
C ASP A 121 -9.78 -1.95 7.74
N GLY A 122 -10.25 -2.16 6.52
CA GLY A 122 -11.62 -1.83 6.11
C GLY A 122 -12.69 -2.71 6.75
N LYS A 123 -12.34 -3.93 7.19
CA LYS A 123 -13.31 -4.87 7.79
C LYS A 123 -13.64 -4.51 9.23
N SER A 124 -12.62 -4.28 10.06
CA SER A 124 -12.79 -3.92 11.48
C SER A 124 -12.82 -2.42 11.74
N LEU A 125 -12.43 -1.61 10.74
CA LEU A 125 -12.22 -0.15 10.86
C LEU A 125 -11.11 0.23 11.86
N ASN A 126 -10.31 -0.73 12.32
CA ASN A 126 -9.18 -0.45 13.20
C ASN A 126 -8.01 0.18 12.45
N PHE A 127 -7.22 0.93 13.20
CA PHE A 127 -6.09 1.71 12.73
C PHE A 127 -4.88 1.51 13.63
N GLY A 128 -3.70 1.51 13.04
CA GLY A 128 -2.43 1.52 13.76
C GLY A 128 -1.45 2.48 13.10
N ALA A 129 -0.69 3.22 13.90
CA ALA A 129 0.27 4.19 13.40
C ALA A 129 1.46 4.41 14.33
N VAL A 130 2.56 4.85 13.72
CA VAL A 130 3.76 5.33 14.40
C VAL A 130 4.24 6.64 13.78
N GLY A 131 4.80 7.52 14.61
CA GLY A 131 5.32 8.81 14.16
C GLY A 131 6.65 9.15 14.82
N ALA A 132 7.52 9.84 14.10
CA ALA A 132 8.88 10.13 14.52
C ALA A 132 9.63 8.88 15.08
N LEU A 133 9.38 7.71 14.49
CA LEU A 133 9.95 6.44 14.93
C LEU A 133 11.36 6.27 14.36
N SER A 134 12.33 6.05 15.24
CA SER A 134 13.70 5.72 14.87
C SER A 134 14.07 4.31 15.36
N GLY A 135 15.17 3.76 14.85
CA GLY A 135 15.72 2.48 15.34
C GLY A 135 14.92 1.22 14.96
N ILE A 136 13.87 1.32 14.13
CA ILE A 136 13.11 0.17 13.61
C ILE A 136 13.17 0.18 12.07
N LYS A 137 13.57 -0.94 11.48
CA LYS A 137 13.79 -1.06 10.03
C LYS A 137 12.50 -0.84 9.22
N ASN A 138 11.39 -1.41 9.71
CA ASN A 138 10.11 -1.42 9.02
C ASN A 138 9.00 -0.77 9.87
N PRO A 139 8.84 0.57 9.85
CA PRO A 139 7.79 1.28 10.56
C PRO A 139 6.38 0.72 10.36
N VAL A 140 6.03 0.29 9.14
CA VAL A 140 4.72 -0.33 8.86
C VAL A 140 4.45 -1.57 9.70
N SER A 141 5.49 -2.33 10.07
CA SER A 141 5.32 -3.54 10.89
C SER A 141 4.89 -3.20 12.31
N VAL A 142 5.34 -2.07 12.85
CA VAL A 142 4.90 -1.57 14.16
C VAL A 142 3.45 -1.08 14.07
N ALA A 143 3.12 -0.34 13.01
CA ALA A 143 1.76 0.12 12.76
C ALA A 143 0.78 -1.06 12.61
N ASN A 144 1.11 -2.09 11.83
CA ASN A 144 0.31 -3.32 11.71
C ASN A 144 0.17 -4.04 13.05
N ARG A 145 1.26 -4.13 13.83
CA ARG A 145 1.18 -4.76 15.14
C ARG A 145 0.28 -4.00 16.10
N LEU A 146 0.29 -2.66 16.10
CA LEU A 146 -0.64 -1.84 16.89
C LEU A 146 -2.10 -2.10 16.49
N LEU A 147 -2.38 -2.19 15.18
CA LEU A 147 -3.70 -2.55 14.66
C LEU A 147 -4.14 -3.92 15.17
N CYS A 148 -3.28 -4.94 15.07
CA CYS A 148 -3.57 -6.30 15.54
C CYS A 148 -3.81 -6.36 17.06
N GLU A 149 -3.01 -5.67 17.87
CA GLU A 149 -3.23 -5.59 19.33
C GLU A 149 -4.54 -4.86 19.65
N GLY A 150 -4.91 -3.84 18.87
CA GLY A 150 -6.20 -3.15 18.95
C GLY A 150 -7.39 -4.09 18.72
N GLN A 151 -7.27 -5.02 17.76
CA GLN A 151 -8.30 -6.02 17.46
C GLN A 151 -8.51 -7.07 18.55
N LYS A 152 -7.53 -7.29 19.43
CA LYS A 152 -7.67 -8.24 20.56
C LYS A 152 -8.62 -7.72 21.65
N GLY A 153 -9.01 -6.45 21.59
CA GLY A 153 -9.96 -5.84 22.51
C GLY A 153 -9.29 -5.08 23.65
N LYS A 154 -9.99 -4.93 24.77
CA LYS A 154 -9.54 -4.11 25.89
C LYS A 154 -8.34 -4.75 26.61
N LEU A 155 -7.39 -3.90 26.99
CA LEU A 155 -6.28 -4.25 27.89
C LEU A 155 -6.77 -4.41 29.34
N SER A 156 -5.83 -4.72 30.23
CA SER A 156 -6.04 -4.75 31.68
C SER A 156 -6.75 -3.49 32.18
N ALA A 157 -7.70 -3.68 33.11
CA ALA A 157 -8.58 -2.63 33.64
C ALA A 157 -9.46 -1.94 32.58
N GLY A 158 -9.78 -2.61 31.48
CA GLY A 158 -10.71 -2.10 30.47
C GLY A 158 -10.15 -0.98 29.58
N ARG A 159 -8.84 -0.76 29.61
CA ARG A 159 -8.17 0.28 28.83
C ARG A 159 -8.19 -0.05 27.34
N ILE A 160 -8.37 0.96 26.50
CA ILE A 160 -8.30 0.81 25.04
C ILE A 160 -6.83 0.73 24.65
N PRO A 161 -6.40 -0.25 23.82
CA PRO A 161 -5.04 -0.30 23.30
C PRO A 161 -4.66 0.97 22.52
N PRO A 162 -3.39 1.39 22.53
CA PRO A 162 -2.95 2.53 21.74
C PRO A 162 -3.04 2.21 20.24
N CYS A 163 -3.62 3.13 19.46
CA CYS A 163 -3.62 3.07 17.99
C CYS A 163 -2.53 3.94 17.36
N PHE A 164 -1.91 4.84 18.12
CA PHE A 164 -0.84 5.73 17.66
C PHE A 164 0.20 5.93 18.74
N LEU A 165 1.47 5.65 18.43
CA LEU A 165 2.62 5.86 19.31
C LEU A 165 3.70 6.66 18.58
N VAL A 166 4.52 7.42 19.32
CA VAL A 166 5.60 8.22 18.72
C VAL A 166 6.93 8.06 19.44
N GLY A 167 8.03 8.36 18.72
CA GLY A 167 9.38 8.47 19.26
C GLY A 167 9.85 7.25 20.05
N GLU A 168 10.54 7.51 21.16
CA GLU A 168 11.10 6.48 22.05
C GLU A 168 10.02 5.53 22.61
N GLY A 169 8.81 6.04 22.88
CA GLY A 169 7.71 5.21 23.36
C GLY A 169 7.27 4.17 22.32
N ALA A 170 7.21 4.56 21.04
CA ALA A 170 6.93 3.64 19.94
C ALA A 170 8.06 2.62 19.74
N TYR A 171 9.31 3.07 19.84
CA TYR A 171 10.49 2.18 19.74
C TYR A 171 10.47 1.09 20.82
N ARG A 172 10.31 1.47 22.09
CA ARG A 172 10.24 0.50 23.21
C ARG A 172 9.09 -0.47 23.03
N TRP A 173 7.91 0.04 22.70
CA TRP A 173 6.75 -0.80 22.46
C TRP A 173 7.00 -1.81 21.35
N ALA A 174 7.65 -1.41 20.25
CA ALA A 174 8.00 -2.31 19.16
C ALA A 174 8.93 -3.44 19.62
N VAL A 175 10.00 -3.09 20.36
CA VAL A 175 10.96 -4.06 20.91
C VAL A 175 10.28 -5.03 21.89
N ASP A 176 9.44 -4.51 22.79
CA ASP A 176 8.67 -5.33 23.75
C ASP A 176 7.71 -6.31 23.06
N HIS A 177 7.27 -5.99 21.84
CA HIS A 177 6.41 -6.84 21.02
C HIS A 177 7.21 -7.74 20.05
N GLY A 178 8.54 -7.80 20.18
CA GLY A 178 9.42 -8.68 19.41
C GLY A 178 9.71 -8.19 17.99
N ILE A 179 9.47 -6.90 17.69
CA ILE A 179 9.86 -6.30 16.41
C ILE A 179 11.36 -5.96 16.47
N PRO A 180 12.20 -6.45 15.54
CA PRO A 180 13.64 -6.25 15.61
C PRO A 180 14.05 -4.77 15.54
N SER A 181 14.87 -4.34 16.49
CA SER A 181 15.56 -3.06 16.40
C SER A 181 16.70 -3.10 15.39
N CYS A 182 17.07 -1.94 14.87
CA CYS A 182 18.16 -1.78 13.93
C CYS A 182 19.03 -0.57 14.32
N SER A 183 20.34 -0.70 14.08
CA SER A 183 21.26 0.42 14.30
C SER A 183 21.05 1.50 13.23
N PRO A 184 21.25 2.80 13.54
CA PRO A 184 21.08 3.89 12.57
C PRO A 184 21.88 3.72 11.27
N GLY A 185 23.06 3.09 11.34
CA GLY A 185 23.93 2.84 10.18
C GLY A 185 23.37 1.84 9.17
N VAL A 186 22.40 1.00 9.56
CA VAL A 186 21.74 0.05 8.66
C VAL A 186 20.69 0.76 7.79
N MET A 187 19.94 1.70 8.36
CA MET A 187 18.91 2.45 7.63
C MET A 187 19.48 3.59 6.79
N THR A 188 20.63 4.15 7.20
CA THR A 188 21.27 5.25 6.48
C THR A 188 22.02 4.75 5.26
N THR A 189 21.62 5.19 4.07
CA THR A 189 22.27 4.82 2.82
C THR A 189 23.32 5.85 2.42
N ARG A 190 24.25 5.47 1.54
CA ARG A 190 25.20 6.44 0.95
C ARG A 190 24.47 7.57 0.21
N PHE A 191 23.31 7.28 -0.38
CA PHE A 191 22.49 8.25 -1.09
C PHE A 191 21.82 9.23 -0.15
N SER A 192 21.17 8.76 0.92
CA SER A 192 20.48 9.64 1.88
C SER A 192 21.48 10.50 2.65
N LEU A 193 22.64 9.96 3.03
CA LEU A 193 23.71 10.72 3.68
C LEU A 193 24.31 11.80 2.76
N ALA A 194 24.50 11.49 1.47
CA ALA A 194 24.99 12.47 0.50
C ALA A 194 23.97 13.59 0.27
N ALA A 195 22.69 13.25 0.16
CA ALA A 195 21.60 14.22 0.06
C ALA A 195 21.53 15.13 1.29
N PHE A 196 21.64 14.56 2.50
CA PHE A 196 21.72 15.32 3.75
C PHE A 196 22.85 16.34 3.75
N LYS A 197 24.08 15.92 3.44
CA LYS A 197 25.25 16.82 3.40
C LYS A 197 25.06 17.95 2.39
N ARG A 198 24.50 17.65 1.22
CA ARG A 198 24.20 18.66 0.18
C ARG A 198 23.16 19.66 0.67
N ASN A 199 22.04 19.17 1.20
CA ASN A 199 20.93 20.02 1.64
C ASN A 199 21.35 20.88 2.84
N LYS A 200 22.15 20.33 3.77
CA LYS A 200 22.66 21.06 4.94
C LYS A 200 23.57 22.21 4.52
N ARG A 201 24.47 21.99 3.55
CA ARG A 201 25.30 23.07 2.97
C ARG A 201 24.47 24.15 2.29
N LYS A 202 23.41 23.78 1.56
CA LYS A 202 22.49 24.75 0.94
C LYS A 202 21.78 25.59 2.00
N LEU A 203 21.30 24.96 3.08
CA LEU A 203 20.65 25.66 4.20
C LEU A 203 21.62 26.65 4.86
N GLU A 204 22.82 26.22 5.22
CA GLU A 204 23.86 27.08 5.82
C GLU A 204 24.25 28.26 4.90
N LEU A 205 24.27 28.05 3.58
CA LEU A 205 24.53 29.12 2.61
C LEU A 205 23.36 30.11 2.55
N ALA A 206 22.12 29.62 2.54
CA ALA A 206 20.93 30.46 2.53
C ALA A 206 20.82 31.31 3.79
N GLU A 207 21.11 30.74 4.98
CA GLU A 207 21.12 31.47 6.25
C GLU A 207 22.18 32.57 6.28
N ARG A 208 23.37 32.32 5.71
CA ARG A 208 24.42 33.34 5.56
C ARG A 208 23.98 34.46 4.62
N VAL A 209 23.42 34.11 3.46
CA VAL A 209 22.91 35.08 2.49
C VAL A 209 21.75 35.88 3.08
N GLU A 210 20.86 35.28 3.88
CA GLU A 210 19.79 36.00 4.57
C GLU A 210 20.34 36.95 5.65
N THR A 211 21.33 36.52 6.43
CA THR A 211 22.04 37.36 7.39
C THR A 211 22.73 38.55 6.70
N ASP A 212 23.39 38.29 5.58
CA ASP A 212 24.05 39.30 4.75
C ASP A 212 23.04 40.20 4.04
N LEU A 213 21.89 39.69 3.59
CA LEU A 213 20.79 40.46 2.99
C LEU A 213 20.04 41.32 4.00
N ILE A 214 19.97 40.92 5.27
CA ILE A 214 19.49 41.81 6.36
C ILE A 214 20.49 42.97 6.55
N GLN A 215 21.79 42.76 6.31
CA GLN A 215 22.79 43.84 6.26
C GLN A 215 22.78 44.64 4.93
N LEU A 216 22.35 44.05 3.81
CA LEU A 216 22.42 44.61 2.46
C LEU A 216 21.07 45.00 1.81
N LYS A 217 19.94 44.95 2.52
CA LYS A 217 18.61 45.42 2.05
C LYS A 217 18.48 46.96 1.93
N LYS A 218 19.50 47.56 1.30
CA LYS A 218 19.40 48.71 0.41
C LYS A 218 20.04 48.37 -0.95
N ARG A 219 19.59 47.31 -1.64
CA ARG A 219 19.49 47.24 -3.13
C ARG A 219 19.08 45.85 -3.65
N ARG A 220 17.92 45.86 -4.32
CA ARG A 220 17.44 45.08 -5.49
C ARG A 220 17.63 43.55 -5.55
N GLN A 221 16.48 42.91 -5.66
CA GLN A 221 16.21 41.52 -6.04
C GLN A 221 16.77 41.16 -7.43
N SER A 222 17.31 39.95 -7.55
CA SER A 222 17.23 39.15 -8.77
C SER A 222 17.30 37.66 -8.45
N SER A 223 16.55 36.91 -9.27
CA SER A 223 16.07 35.54 -9.16
C SER A 223 16.99 34.50 -9.79
N GLU A 224 17.13 33.34 -9.15
CA GLU A 224 17.33 32.04 -9.81
C GLU A 224 16.58 30.97 -8.99
N LYS A 225 15.46 30.45 -9.51
CA LYS A 225 14.73 29.32 -8.93
C LYS A 225 15.20 28.03 -9.62
N GLU A 226 16.18 27.35 -9.05
CA GLU A 226 16.36 25.91 -9.30
C GLU A 226 15.25 25.17 -8.55
N ASN A 227 14.54 24.25 -9.24
CA ASN A 227 13.50 23.40 -8.66
C ASN A 227 14.10 22.43 -7.63
N ASP A 228 14.27 22.91 -6.41
CA ASP A 228 14.72 22.16 -5.23
C ASP A 228 13.50 21.70 -4.42
N SER A 229 12.54 21.04 -5.07
CA SER A 229 11.51 20.32 -4.32
C SER A 229 12.18 19.13 -3.66
N GLY A 230 12.59 19.30 -2.40
CA GLY A 230 13.09 18.22 -1.56
C GLY A 230 12.17 17.00 -1.71
N THR A 231 12.75 15.82 -1.91
CA THR A 231 12.03 14.56 -2.19
C THR A 231 10.80 14.43 -1.29
N LEU A 232 9.61 14.69 -1.84
CA LEU A 232 8.30 14.55 -1.18
C LEU A 232 7.82 13.08 -1.23
N ASP A 233 8.75 12.17 -1.50
CA ASP A 233 8.45 10.79 -1.83
C ASP A 233 7.98 10.07 -0.56
N THR A 234 6.88 9.35 -0.67
CA THR A 234 6.35 8.42 0.34
C THR A 234 5.97 7.12 -0.37
N VAL A 235 5.92 6.02 0.36
CA VAL A 235 5.49 4.73 -0.20
C VAL A 235 4.14 4.35 0.39
N GLY A 236 3.36 3.59 -0.37
CA GLY A 236 2.04 3.19 0.08
C GLY A 236 1.39 2.17 -0.83
N ALA A 237 0.37 1.52 -0.29
CA ALA A 237 -0.34 0.45 -0.97
C ALA A 237 -1.80 0.37 -0.52
N VAL A 238 -2.64 -0.12 -1.42
CA VAL A 238 -4.04 -0.48 -1.18
C VAL A 238 -4.28 -1.88 -1.71
N VAL A 239 -5.03 -2.68 -0.97
CA VAL A 239 -5.29 -4.09 -1.26
C VAL A 239 -6.78 -4.38 -1.12
N VAL A 240 -7.28 -5.31 -1.94
CA VAL A 240 -8.56 -5.99 -1.75
C VAL A 240 -8.36 -7.50 -1.84
N ASP A 241 -8.91 -8.24 -0.88
CA ASP A 241 -8.89 -9.71 -0.88
C ASP A 241 -10.09 -10.32 -1.63
N GLN A 242 -10.13 -11.65 -1.72
CA GLN A 242 -11.21 -12.40 -2.38
C GLN A 242 -12.58 -12.20 -1.73
N GLU A 243 -12.63 -11.80 -0.47
CA GLU A 243 -13.86 -11.51 0.24
C GLU A 243 -14.27 -10.03 0.03
N GLY A 244 -13.53 -9.23 -0.73
CA GLY A 244 -13.81 -7.81 -0.86
C GLY A 244 -13.47 -7.01 0.41
N ASN A 245 -12.68 -7.57 1.33
CA ASN A 245 -12.12 -6.80 2.43
C ASN A 245 -10.96 -5.95 1.90
N VAL A 246 -10.97 -4.67 2.21
CA VAL A 246 -9.94 -3.72 1.78
C VAL A 246 -9.01 -3.34 2.92
N ALA A 247 -7.75 -3.05 2.59
CA ALA A 247 -6.77 -2.51 3.53
C ALA A 247 -5.88 -1.48 2.84
N ALA A 248 -5.40 -0.50 3.60
CA ALA A 248 -4.50 0.54 3.09
C ALA A 248 -3.39 0.81 4.09
N ALA A 249 -2.19 1.11 3.57
CA ALA A 249 -1.05 1.50 4.40
C ALA A 249 -0.14 2.50 3.67
N VAL A 250 0.54 3.32 4.46
CA VAL A 250 1.49 4.34 3.98
C VAL A 250 2.69 4.42 4.92
N SER A 251 3.88 4.72 4.37
CA SER A 251 5.12 4.93 5.13
C SER A 251 5.98 6.03 4.51
N SER A 252 6.68 6.78 5.35
CA SER A 252 7.48 7.94 4.95
C SER A 252 8.63 8.24 5.93
N GLY A 253 9.76 8.71 5.41
CA GLY A 253 10.82 9.35 6.19
C GLY A 253 10.55 10.84 6.48
N GLY A 254 9.53 11.42 5.85
CA GLY A 254 9.19 12.84 5.94
C GLY A 254 10.12 13.74 5.11
N LEU A 255 10.09 15.05 5.40
CA LEU A 255 10.90 16.03 4.68
C LEU A 255 12.38 15.89 5.05
N ALA A 256 13.25 16.09 4.06
CA ALA A 256 14.67 16.29 4.30
C ALA A 256 14.90 17.50 5.23
N LEU A 257 15.82 17.35 6.19
CA LEU A 257 16.14 18.37 7.19
C LEU A 257 14.95 18.82 8.04
N LYS A 258 13.91 17.99 8.17
CA LYS A 258 12.81 18.28 9.10
C LYS A 258 13.36 18.52 10.52
N HIS A 259 12.69 19.38 11.27
CA HIS A 259 12.96 19.48 12.71
C HIS A 259 12.71 18.10 13.37
N PRO A 260 13.57 17.64 14.30
CA PRO A 260 13.34 16.40 15.03
C PRO A 260 11.97 16.37 15.69
N GLY A 261 11.30 15.22 15.66
CA GLY A 261 9.94 15.06 16.16
C GLY A 261 8.84 15.59 15.23
N ARG A 262 9.16 16.15 14.06
CA ARG A 262 8.13 16.49 13.06
C ARG A 262 7.48 15.23 12.50
N VAL A 263 6.17 15.16 12.65
CA VAL A 263 5.30 14.07 12.14
C VAL A 263 4.50 14.57 10.93
N GLY A 264 4.54 13.82 9.84
CA GLY A 264 3.78 14.08 8.62
C GLY A 264 2.47 13.30 8.52
N GLN A 265 1.85 13.37 7.34
CA GLN A 265 0.55 12.72 7.06
C GLN A 265 0.58 11.21 7.24
N ALA A 266 1.73 10.56 7.01
CA ALA A 266 1.85 9.11 6.98
C ALA A 266 1.54 8.47 8.36
N ALA A 267 1.57 9.23 9.45
CA ALA A 267 1.19 8.75 10.78
C ALA A 267 -0.24 9.17 11.21
N LEU A 268 -0.86 10.12 10.50
CA LEU A 268 -2.10 10.76 10.94
C LEU A 268 -3.34 10.09 10.34
N TYR A 269 -4.27 9.73 11.23
CA TYR A 269 -5.55 9.13 10.89
C TYR A 269 -6.32 9.98 9.86
N GLY A 270 -6.83 9.34 8.81
CA GLY A 270 -7.56 10.00 7.72
C GLY A 270 -6.71 10.81 6.74
N CYS A 271 -5.42 11.01 7.01
CA CYS A 271 -4.55 11.83 6.16
C CYS A 271 -3.67 10.97 5.25
N GLY A 272 -2.95 10.01 5.85
CA GLY A 272 -1.99 9.16 5.15
C GLY A 272 -2.64 8.02 4.36
N CYS A 273 -3.53 7.27 5.01
CA CYS A 273 -4.30 6.20 4.39
C CYS A 273 -5.71 6.11 4.98
N TRP A 274 -6.60 5.43 4.26
CA TRP A 274 -7.95 5.10 4.70
C TRP A 274 -8.37 3.75 4.13
N ALA A 275 -9.11 2.95 4.88
CA ALA A 275 -9.73 1.73 4.39
C ALA A 275 -11.07 1.51 5.09
N GLU A 276 -12.11 1.25 4.31
CA GLU A 276 -13.47 1.10 4.81
C GLU A 276 -14.25 0.16 3.89
N ASN A 277 -14.73 -0.98 4.41
CA ASN A 277 -15.57 -1.89 3.66
C ASN A 277 -16.97 -1.30 3.43
N THR A 278 -17.71 -1.87 2.47
CA THR A 278 -19.14 -1.61 2.28
C THR A 278 -19.90 -1.70 3.60
N GLY A 279 -20.76 -0.71 3.85
CA GLY A 279 -21.61 -0.60 5.03
C GLY A 279 -22.93 0.07 4.70
N VAL A 280 -23.78 0.33 5.71
CA VAL A 280 -25.13 0.90 5.49
C VAL A 280 -25.10 2.26 4.77
N GLN A 281 -24.07 3.07 5.04
CA GLN A 281 -23.89 4.40 4.43
C GLN A 281 -22.79 4.42 3.34
N ASN A 282 -22.09 3.30 3.14
CA ASN A 282 -20.98 3.19 2.19
C ASN A 282 -21.29 2.08 1.17
N PRO A 283 -21.83 2.41 -0.01
CA PRO A 283 -22.12 1.40 -1.03
C PRO A 283 -20.88 0.64 -1.49
N TYR A 284 -19.68 1.23 -1.42
CA TYR A 284 -18.44 0.63 -1.90
C TYR A 284 -17.41 0.42 -0.80
N SER A 285 -16.70 -0.72 -0.86
CA SER A 285 -15.45 -0.91 -0.13
C SER A 285 -14.37 -0.05 -0.78
N THR A 286 -13.74 0.83 -0.01
CA THR A 286 -12.76 1.82 -0.50
C THR A 286 -11.47 1.80 0.30
N ALA A 287 -10.34 1.89 -0.39
CA ALA A 287 -9.02 2.02 0.21
C ALA A 287 -8.20 3.10 -0.50
N VAL A 288 -7.49 3.92 0.28
CA VAL A 288 -6.75 5.10 -0.20
C VAL A 288 -5.39 5.18 0.48
N SER A 289 -4.35 5.55 -0.28
CA SER A 289 -3.02 5.91 0.24
C SER A 289 -2.49 7.16 -0.44
N THR A 290 -1.83 8.05 0.31
CA THR A 290 -1.43 9.39 -0.15
C THR A 290 0.09 9.59 -0.19
N SER A 291 0.52 10.52 -1.04
CA SER A 291 1.93 10.93 -1.18
C SER A 291 2.06 12.40 -1.55
N GLY A 292 3.21 13.01 -1.25
CA GLY A 292 3.50 14.43 -1.52
C GLY A 292 3.75 15.25 -0.25
N CYS A 293 3.35 16.52 -0.26
CA CYS A 293 3.62 17.43 0.84
C CYS A 293 2.76 17.10 2.06
N GLY A 294 3.39 16.68 3.16
CA GLY A 294 2.70 16.24 4.37
C GLY A 294 1.68 17.26 4.89
N GLU A 295 2.08 18.53 5.00
CA GLU A 295 1.22 19.61 5.50
C GLU A 295 -0.03 19.81 4.63
N HIS A 296 0.10 19.68 3.30
CA HIS A 296 -1.04 19.81 2.40
C HIS A 296 -2.05 18.67 2.62
N LEU A 297 -1.54 17.44 2.71
CA LEU A 297 -2.34 16.23 2.88
C LEU A 297 -3.02 16.18 4.26
N VAL A 298 -2.35 16.68 5.30
CA VAL A 298 -2.91 16.79 6.66
C VAL A 298 -4.00 17.84 6.73
N ARG A 299 -3.75 19.06 6.24
CA ARG A 299 -4.71 20.18 6.29
C ARG A 299 -6.00 19.91 5.51
N THR A 300 -5.98 18.93 4.60
CA THR A 300 -7.13 18.54 3.78
C THR A 300 -7.70 17.16 4.13
N ILE A 301 -7.07 16.41 5.05
CA ILE A 301 -7.49 15.04 5.45
C ILE A 301 -7.73 14.17 4.19
N LEU A 302 -6.77 14.22 3.26
CA LEU A 302 -7.02 13.87 1.87
C LEU A 302 -7.46 12.41 1.67
N ALA A 303 -6.87 11.46 2.40
CA ALA A 303 -7.20 10.04 2.24
C ALA A 303 -8.68 9.77 2.51
N ARG A 304 -9.21 10.33 3.61
CA ARG A 304 -10.61 10.18 4.00
C ARG A 304 -11.54 10.95 3.06
N GLU A 305 -11.20 12.17 2.68
CA GLU A 305 -12.02 12.95 1.73
C GLU A 305 -12.17 12.22 0.37
N CYS A 306 -11.09 11.63 -0.14
CA CYS A 306 -11.15 10.78 -1.33
C CYS A 306 -12.08 9.58 -1.10
N SER A 307 -11.97 8.88 0.03
CA SER A 307 -12.82 7.71 0.33
C SER A 307 -14.31 8.06 0.39
N HIS A 308 -14.66 9.21 0.97
CA HIS A 308 -16.03 9.70 1.01
C HIS A 308 -16.55 10.06 -0.39
N ALA A 309 -15.74 10.73 -1.21
CA ALA A 309 -16.12 11.11 -2.57
C ALA A 309 -16.36 9.88 -3.47
N LEU A 310 -15.55 8.83 -3.30
CA LEU A 310 -15.65 7.57 -4.05
C LEU A 310 -16.94 6.78 -3.81
N GLN A 311 -17.80 7.24 -2.88
CA GLN A 311 -19.13 6.68 -2.69
C GLN A 311 -20.14 7.14 -3.76
N ALA A 312 -19.82 8.16 -4.54
CA ALA A 312 -20.60 8.56 -5.72
C ALA A 312 -20.54 7.49 -6.82
N GLU A 313 -21.51 7.46 -7.73
CA GLU A 313 -21.55 6.47 -8.83
C GLU A 313 -20.30 6.58 -9.73
N ASP A 314 -20.06 7.77 -10.28
CA ASP A 314 -18.88 8.07 -11.09
C ASP A 314 -17.69 8.44 -10.20
N ALA A 315 -16.84 7.45 -9.93
CA ALA A 315 -15.67 7.69 -9.11
C ALA A 315 -14.52 8.36 -9.86
N HIS A 316 -14.51 8.37 -11.20
CA HIS A 316 -13.57 9.22 -11.95
C HIS A 316 -13.85 10.67 -11.62
N GLN A 317 -15.08 11.09 -11.89
CA GLN A 317 -15.50 12.46 -11.68
C GLN A 317 -15.40 12.86 -10.20
N ALA A 318 -15.81 11.97 -9.29
CA ALA A 318 -15.75 12.27 -7.85
C ALA A 318 -14.31 12.51 -7.33
N LEU A 319 -13.33 11.69 -7.75
CA LEU A 319 -11.96 11.91 -7.33
C LEU A 319 -11.36 13.15 -8.01
N LEU A 320 -11.69 13.38 -9.28
CA LEU A 320 -11.29 14.58 -10.00
C LEU A 320 -11.76 15.86 -9.27
N GLU A 321 -13.05 15.93 -8.94
CA GLU A 321 -13.63 17.05 -8.20
C GLU A 321 -13.02 17.19 -6.80
N THR A 322 -12.73 16.08 -6.12
CA THR A 322 -12.05 16.10 -4.83
C THR A 322 -10.67 16.73 -4.95
N MET A 323 -9.87 16.31 -5.92
CA MET A 323 -8.52 16.84 -6.12
C MET A 323 -8.56 18.32 -6.53
N GLN A 324 -9.53 18.75 -7.35
CA GLN A 324 -9.66 20.15 -7.74
C GLN A 324 -10.20 21.05 -6.62
N ASN A 325 -11.29 20.64 -5.99
CA ASN A 325 -12.08 21.50 -5.09
C ASN A 325 -11.68 21.33 -3.63
N LYS A 326 -11.40 20.10 -3.19
CA LYS A 326 -11.07 19.79 -1.78
C LYS A 326 -9.57 19.79 -1.50
N PHE A 327 -8.73 19.71 -2.53
CA PHE A 327 -7.28 19.75 -2.39
C PHE A 327 -6.65 21.02 -2.98
N ILE A 328 -6.65 21.22 -4.30
CA ILE A 328 -5.97 22.38 -4.93
C ILE A 328 -6.61 23.70 -4.54
N SER A 329 -7.93 23.79 -4.70
CA SER A 329 -8.69 25.01 -4.39
C SER A 329 -9.16 25.04 -2.93
N SER A 330 -8.58 24.19 -2.09
CA SER A 330 -8.98 24.09 -0.69
C SER A 330 -8.72 25.42 0.02
N PRO A 331 -9.71 25.99 0.72
CA PRO A 331 -9.48 27.17 1.58
C PRO A 331 -8.40 26.91 2.63
N PHE A 332 -8.24 25.65 3.05
CA PHE A 332 -7.20 25.24 3.96
C PHE A 332 -5.79 25.39 3.39
N LEU A 333 -5.61 25.50 2.07
CA LEU A 333 -4.32 25.65 1.39
C LEU A 333 -4.22 26.97 0.60
N ALA A 334 -5.11 27.93 0.84
CA ALA A 334 -5.16 29.18 0.09
C ALA A 334 -3.89 30.04 0.21
N SER A 335 -3.08 29.82 1.24
CA SER A 335 -1.80 30.51 1.46
C SER A 335 -0.63 29.90 0.68
N GLU A 336 -0.79 28.71 0.10
CA GLU A 336 0.31 27.97 -0.51
C GLU A 336 0.49 28.37 -1.97
N GLU A 337 1.72 28.69 -2.39
CA GLU A 337 2.03 29.06 -3.78
C GLU A 337 1.91 27.86 -4.76
N GLY A 338 1.78 26.64 -4.25
CA GLY A 338 1.56 25.43 -5.04
C GLY A 338 1.18 24.23 -4.20
N VAL A 339 0.08 23.56 -4.57
CA VAL A 339 -0.42 22.37 -3.86
C VAL A 339 0.17 21.10 -4.49
N LEU A 340 0.94 20.36 -3.68
CA LEU A 340 1.63 19.13 -4.08
C LEU A 340 1.07 17.92 -3.33
N GLY A 341 0.54 16.96 -4.09
CA GLY A 341 0.02 15.70 -3.57
C GLY A 341 -0.40 14.74 -4.68
N GLY A 342 -0.51 13.47 -4.32
CA GLY A 342 -1.02 12.40 -5.17
C GLY A 342 -1.62 11.29 -4.32
N VAL A 343 -2.54 10.54 -4.91
CA VAL A 343 -3.25 9.45 -4.24
C VAL A 343 -3.32 8.23 -5.14
N ILE A 344 -3.26 7.05 -4.52
CA ILE A 344 -3.77 5.81 -5.12
C ILE A 344 -5.08 5.45 -4.42
N VAL A 345 -6.08 5.05 -5.21
CA VAL A 345 -7.37 4.62 -4.69
C VAL A 345 -7.76 3.26 -5.25
N LEU A 346 -8.46 2.49 -4.44
CA LEU A 346 -9.11 1.24 -4.80
C LEU A 346 -10.56 1.33 -4.37
N ARG A 347 -11.48 1.04 -5.29
CA ARG A 347 -12.91 0.90 -5.02
C ARG A 347 -13.38 -0.46 -5.49
N SER A 348 -14.15 -1.16 -4.67
CA SER A 348 -14.77 -2.44 -5.01
C SER A 348 -16.19 -2.54 -4.48
N CYS A 349 -17.03 -3.29 -5.18
CA CYS A 349 -18.35 -3.71 -4.72
C CYS A 349 -18.51 -5.21 -4.97
N ARG A 350 -19.38 -5.84 -4.17
CA ARG A 350 -19.85 -7.20 -4.44
C ARG A 350 -21.08 -7.12 -5.33
N CYS A 351 -21.11 -7.90 -6.41
CA CYS A 351 -22.35 -8.13 -7.14
C CYS A 351 -23.03 -9.37 -6.55
N SER A 352 -24.26 -9.21 -6.07
CA SER A 352 -25.11 -10.35 -5.76
C SER A 352 -25.54 -10.99 -7.08
N ALA A 353 -25.13 -12.24 -7.31
CA ALA A 353 -25.78 -13.08 -8.30
C ALA A 353 -27.18 -13.44 -7.76
N GLU A 354 -28.18 -12.61 -8.04
CA GLU A 354 -29.57 -13.06 -8.01
C GLU A 354 -29.72 -14.15 -9.09
N PRO A 355 -30.26 -15.35 -8.78
CA PRO A 355 -30.59 -16.33 -9.79
C PRO A 355 -31.88 -15.89 -10.48
N ASP A 356 -31.78 -14.90 -11.37
CA ASP A 356 -32.94 -14.45 -12.12
C ASP A 356 -33.26 -15.50 -13.19
N ALA A 357 -34.22 -16.35 -12.86
CA ALA A 357 -34.86 -17.22 -13.82
C ALA A 357 -35.62 -16.33 -14.82
N SER A 358 -35.29 -16.49 -16.09
CA SER A 358 -35.97 -15.92 -17.26
C SER A 358 -35.72 -14.43 -17.54
N GLN A 359 -34.64 -14.15 -18.27
CA GLN A 359 -34.73 -13.47 -19.56
C GLN A 359 -33.39 -13.55 -20.30
N ASP A 360 -33.38 -14.23 -21.44
CA ASP A 360 -32.39 -14.03 -22.50
C ASP A 360 -32.46 -12.57 -22.98
N LYS A 361 -31.71 -11.69 -22.31
CA LYS A 361 -31.28 -10.43 -22.87
C LYS A 361 -29.78 -10.35 -22.73
N GLN A 362 -29.14 -10.65 -23.85
CA GLN A 362 -27.74 -10.43 -24.12
C GLN A 362 -27.48 -8.92 -24.18
N THR A 363 -27.43 -8.26 -23.01
CA THR A 363 -26.94 -6.88 -22.90
C THR A 363 -25.43 -6.92 -22.80
N LEU A 364 -24.79 -6.80 -23.97
CA LEU A 364 -23.43 -6.31 -24.12
C LEU A 364 -23.38 -4.90 -23.53
N LEU A 365 -22.77 -4.76 -22.35
CA LEU A 365 -22.20 -3.50 -21.90
C LEU A 365 -20.78 -3.45 -22.48
N ASP A 366 -20.70 -3.01 -23.72
CA ASP A 366 -19.45 -2.62 -24.36
C ASP A 366 -19.06 -1.22 -23.84
N ASP A 367 -18.43 -1.17 -22.67
CA ASP A 367 -17.62 0.00 -22.28
C ASP A 367 -16.16 -0.28 -22.70
N GLU A 368 -15.90 -0.17 -24.01
CA GLU A 368 -14.53 0.02 -24.49
C GLU A 368 -14.09 1.47 -24.21
N THR A 369 -13.52 1.70 -23.03
CA THR A 369 -12.73 2.92 -22.78
C THR A 369 -11.28 2.69 -23.16
N GLU A 370 -10.86 3.38 -24.21
CA GLU A 370 -9.54 3.33 -24.82
C GLU A 370 -8.47 3.90 -23.86
N ALA A 371 -7.59 3.04 -23.33
CA ALA A 371 -6.50 3.46 -22.45
C ALA A 371 -5.50 4.40 -23.17
N HIS A 372 -5.61 5.69 -22.92
CA HIS A 372 -4.69 6.69 -23.49
C HIS A 372 -3.33 6.68 -22.75
N ARG A 373 -2.22 6.63 -23.51
CA ARG A 373 -0.84 6.66 -22.99
C ARG A 373 -0.55 8.02 -22.36
N CYS A 374 -0.15 8.04 -21.08
CA CYS A 374 0.21 9.26 -20.36
C CYS A 374 1.55 9.13 -19.62
N ASN A 375 2.44 10.09 -19.85
CA ASN A 375 3.71 10.30 -19.13
C ASN A 375 3.42 10.79 -17.70
N LEU A 376 3.60 9.93 -16.68
CA LEU A 376 3.30 10.26 -15.28
C LEU A 376 4.57 10.31 -14.40
N PRO A 377 4.70 11.30 -13.50
CA PRO A 377 5.84 11.45 -12.59
C PRO A 377 5.73 10.67 -11.26
N MET A 378 4.77 9.75 -11.08
CA MET A 378 4.69 8.84 -9.93
C MET A 378 4.86 7.41 -10.40
N ALA A 379 5.73 6.64 -9.73
CA ALA A 379 5.88 5.23 -10.03
C ALA A 379 4.76 4.42 -9.35
N THR A 380 3.81 3.94 -10.14
CA THR A 380 2.71 3.06 -9.68
C THR A 380 2.72 1.73 -10.40
N GLN A 381 2.19 0.71 -9.74
CA GLN A 381 2.02 -0.61 -10.34
C GLN A 381 0.83 -1.34 -9.72
N HIS A 382 0.12 -2.12 -10.54
CA HIS A 382 -0.93 -3.02 -10.11
C HIS A 382 -0.71 -4.45 -10.58
N GLN A 383 -1.33 -5.40 -9.90
CA GLN A 383 -1.34 -6.82 -10.28
C GLN A 383 -2.68 -7.45 -9.93
N SER A 384 -3.28 -8.16 -10.89
CA SER A 384 -4.51 -8.95 -10.75
C SER A 384 -4.24 -10.41 -11.11
N HIS A 385 -5.05 -11.34 -10.61
CA HIS A 385 -4.86 -12.76 -10.89
C HIS A 385 -6.21 -13.50 -11.06
N ASN A 386 -6.62 -13.73 -12.32
CA ASN A 386 -7.83 -14.45 -12.80
C ASN A 386 -9.18 -14.06 -12.14
N SER A 387 -10.22 -13.99 -12.97
CA SER A 387 -11.54 -13.45 -12.61
C SER A 387 -12.41 -14.43 -11.81
N ASP A 388 -12.87 -14.01 -10.63
CA ASP A 388 -14.03 -14.56 -9.91
C ASP A 388 -15.25 -13.67 -10.27
N PRO A 389 -16.43 -14.23 -10.63
CA PRO A 389 -17.63 -13.46 -10.94
C PRO A 389 -18.13 -12.54 -9.81
N ASN A 390 -17.60 -12.64 -8.59
CA ASN A 390 -18.06 -11.85 -7.44
C ASN A 390 -17.48 -10.43 -7.31
N ILE A 391 -16.40 -10.09 -8.05
CA ILE A 391 -15.79 -8.73 -8.06
C ILE A 391 -15.94 -8.16 -9.47
N VAL A 392 -16.95 -7.33 -9.69
CA VAL A 392 -17.38 -6.93 -11.05
C VAL A 392 -16.81 -5.57 -11.49
N SER A 393 -16.52 -4.66 -10.55
CA SER A 393 -15.92 -3.35 -10.87
C SER A 393 -14.76 -3.02 -9.93
N LEU A 394 -13.59 -2.87 -10.52
CA LEU A 394 -12.40 -2.34 -9.85
C LEU A 394 -12.00 -1.06 -10.58
N LEU A 395 -12.35 0.08 -9.98
CA LEU A 395 -11.88 1.37 -10.48
C LEU A 395 -10.53 1.69 -9.82
N MET A 396 -9.52 1.85 -10.67
CA MET A 396 -8.20 2.28 -10.28
C MET A 396 -7.99 3.72 -10.75
N MET A 397 -7.73 4.62 -9.81
CA MET A 397 -7.52 6.01 -10.16
C MET A 397 -6.26 6.58 -9.53
N LEU A 398 -5.40 7.11 -10.40
CA LEU A 398 -4.18 7.79 -10.02
C LEU A 398 -4.30 9.25 -10.46
N VAL A 399 -4.30 10.17 -9.50
CA VAL A 399 -4.27 11.61 -9.79
C VAL A 399 -2.96 12.18 -9.28
N LEU A 400 -2.22 12.81 -10.19
CA LEU A 400 -0.96 13.48 -9.87
C LEU A 400 -1.01 14.95 -10.26
N PHE A 401 -0.43 15.79 -9.41
CA PHE A 401 -0.12 17.17 -9.70
C PHE A 401 1.38 17.42 -9.64
N GLN A 402 1.92 17.94 -10.75
CA GLN A 402 3.26 18.51 -10.79
C GLN A 402 3.21 19.90 -11.42
N TRP A 403 3.94 20.84 -10.81
CA TRP A 403 4.29 22.13 -11.41
C TRP A 403 5.26 21.90 -12.57
N ASN A 404 4.88 22.26 -13.80
CA ASN A 404 5.79 22.25 -14.96
C ASN A 404 6.47 23.63 -15.15
N PHE A 405 7.64 23.59 -15.80
CA PHE A 405 8.60 24.69 -16.09
C PHE A 405 8.01 26.02 -16.63
N TYR A 406 6.74 26.06 -17.02
CA TYR A 406 6.09 27.20 -17.69
C TYR A 406 4.86 27.76 -16.95
N GLY A 407 4.61 27.37 -15.69
CA GLY A 407 3.48 27.91 -14.92
C GLY A 407 2.09 27.41 -15.36
N VAL A 408 2.03 26.27 -16.06
CA VAL A 408 0.78 25.60 -16.43
C VAL A 408 0.51 24.46 -15.45
N ILE A 409 -0.63 24.50 -14.76
CA ILE A 409 -1.16 23.41 -13.94
C ILE A 409 -1.69 22.34 -14.90
N GLN A 410 -1.04 21.17 -14.96
CA GLN A 410 -1.55 20.03 -15.71
C GLN A 410 -2.01 18.95 -14.74
N LEU A 411 -3.32 18.90 -14.53
CA LEU A 411 -4.00 17.77 -13.92
C LEU A 411 -3.84 16.56 -14.86
N ARG A 412 -3.20 15.49 -14.39
CA ARG A 412 -3.21 14.20 -15.08
C ARG A 412 -3.88 13.18 -14.17
N ALA A 413 -5.16 12.93 -14.44
CA ALA A 413 -5.86 11.74 -13.94
C ALA A 413 -5.61 10.61 -14.93
N CYS A 414 -5.08 9.48 -14.45
CA CYS A 414 -5.03 8.25 -15.22
C CYS A 414 -6.01 7.29 -14.57
N VAL A 415 -7.00 6.89 -15.36
CA VAL A 415 -8.08 6.02 -14.91
C VAL A 415 -7.94 4.71 -15.63
N LEU A 416 -7.88 3.65 -14.84
CA LEU A 416 -7.90 2.31 -15.34
C LEU A 416 -9.15 1.65 -14.76
N ASP A 417 -10.21 1.67 -15.55
CA ASP A 417 -11.36 0.81 -15.35
C ASP A 417 -10.92 -0.63 -15.70
N ILE A 418 -10.81 -1.47 -14.67
CA ILE A 418 -10.66 -2.91 -14.87
C ILE A 418 -12.00 -3.54 -14.55
N CYS A 419 -12.87 -3.65 -15.56
CA CYS A 419 -13.91 -4.66 -15.56
C CYS A 419 -13.23 -6.04 -15.60
N LEU A 420 -13.32 -6.82 -14.52
CA LEU A 420 -12.69 -8.15 -14.41
C LEU A 420 -13.35 -9.22 -15.31
N LEU A 421 -14.06 -8.82 -16.36
CA LEU A 421 -14.60 -9.69 -17.40
C LEU A 421 -13.47 -10.04 -18.39
N ARG A 422 -12.80 -11.16 -18.10
CA ARG A 422 -11.79 -11.85 -18.94
C ARG A 422 -10.47 -11.10 -19.18
N MET A 423 -9.41 -11.70 -18.63
CA MET A 423 -8.01 -11.59 -19.06
C MET A 423 -7.42 -10.16 -19.15
N ALA A 424 -6.93 -9.64 -18.02
CA ALA A 424 -5.90 -8.61 -18.06
C ALA A 424 -4.54 -9.21 -17.67
N LYS A 425 -3.62 -9.33 -18.64
CA LYS A 425 -2.19 -9.43 -18.36
C LYS A 425 -1.77 -8.21 -17.52
N PRO A 426 -0.73 -8.29 -16.66
CA PRO A 426 -0.22 -7.13 -15.94
C PRO A 426 0.04 -5.99 -16.93
N ARG A 427 -0.71 -4.89 -16.80
CA ARG A 427 -0.57 -3.70 -17.64
C ARG A 427 0.23 -2.66 -16.88
N ILE A 428 1.27 -2.14 -17.53
CA ILE A 428 2.13 -1.12 -16.95
C ILE A 428 1.77 0.21 -17.61
N PHE A 429 1.44 1.21 -16.80
CA PHE A 429 1.22 2.58 -17.29
C PHE A 429 2.56 3.32 -17.29
N PHE A 430 3.00 3.77 -18.47
CA PHE A 430 4.22 4.55 -18.63
C PHE A 430 4.03 5.75 -19.54
N PRO A 431 4.95 6.73 -19.41
CA PRO A 431 5.28 7.71 -20.45
C PRO A 431 5.32 7.23 -21.89
#